data_AF-A0A1G9UPK7-F1
#
_entry.id   AF-A0A1G9UPK7-F1
#
_cell.length_a   1.000
_cell.length_b   1.000
_cell.length_c   1.000
_cell.angle_alpha   90.00
_cell.angle_beta   90.00
_cell.angle_gamma   90.00
#
_symmetry.space_group_name_H-M   'P 1'
#
loop_
_entity.id
_entity.type
_entity.pdbx_description
1 polymer ?
#
loop_
_entity_poly.entity_id
_entity_poly.type
_entity_poly.pdbx_seq_one_letter_code
_entity_poly.pdbx_strand_id
1 'polypeptide(L)' 'MSKKIKELTDIIYDKFHTEAACAEMLGWSRQRLNKITNGKKIPDVSELNSLSNVLDTSVGSLAIIFLQKKSPNEQRKIV' A
#
# COMPACT_ATOMS: atom_id res chain seq x y z
N MET A 1 8.62 2.40 16.00
CA MET A 1 8.52 2.36 14.52
C MET A 1 7.14 1.85 14.14
N SER A 2 6.43 2.50 13.19
CA SER A 2 5.12 2.02 12.72
C SER A 2 5.31 0.77 11.86
N LYS A 3 4.49 -0.28 12.07
CA LYS A 3 4.57 -1.53 11.32
C LYS A 3 4.18 -1.30 9.85
N LYS A 4 5.14 -1.47 8.93
CA LYS A 4 4.89 -1.37 7.49
C LYS A 4 3.81 -2.35 7.03
N ILE A 5 3.11 -1.98 5.96
CA ILE A 5 2.22 -2.87 5.22
C ILE A 5 3.10 -3.81 4.39
N LYS A 6 3.42 -4.97 4.97
CA LYS A 6 4.38 -5.93 4.41
C LYS A 6 4.04 -6.29 2.96
N GLU A 7 2.80 -6.67 2.67
CA GLU A 7 2.35 -7.05 1.32
C GLU A 7 2.62 -5.95 0.28
N LEU A 8 2.26 -4.70 0.58
CA LEU A 8 2.53 -3.57 -0.32
C LEU A 8 4.03 -3.35 -0.50
N THR A 9 4.80 -3.44 0.58
CA THR A 9 6.25 -3.28 0.53
C THR A 9 6.90 -4.38 -0.32
N ASP A 10 6.47 -5.64 -0.17
CA ASP A 10 6.98 -6.77 -0.94
C ASP A 10 6.72 -6.58 -2.45
N ILE A 11 5.51 -6.14 -2.85
CA ILE A 11 5.18 -5.82 -4.25
C ILE A 11 6.08 -4.71 -4.80
N ILE A 12 6.34 -3.66 -4.00
CA ILE A 12 7.22 -2.56 -4.41
C ILE A 12 8.67 -3.05 -4.60
N TYR A 13 9.16 -3.88 -3.69
CA TYR A 13 10.54 -4.39 -3.75
C TYR A 13 10.75 -5.37 -4.90
N ASP A 14 9.75 -6.20 -5.21
CA ASP A 14 9.79 -7.13 -6.35
C ASP A 14 9.95 -6.38 -7.68
N LYS A 15 9.23 -5.25 -7.85
CA LYS A 15 9.24 -4.49 -9.10
C LYS A 15 10.34 -3.42 -9.19
N PHE A 16 10.58 -2.68 -8.12
CA PHE A 16 11.42 -1.47 -8.14
C PHE A 16 12.68 -1.56 -7.28
N HIS A 17 12.85 -2.63 -6.49
CA HIS A 17 13.92 -2.83 -5.50
C HIS A 17 14.01 -1.78 -4.38
N THR A 18 13.38 -0.61 -4.51
CA THR A 18 13.34 0.43 -3.48
C THR A 18 12.03 1.21 -3.54
N GLU A 19 11.56 1.69 -2.37
CA GLU A 19 10.43 2.63 -2.31
C GLU A 19 10.75 3.96 -2.99
N ALA A 20 12.02 4.38 -2.99
CA ALA A 20 12.45 5.62 -3.65
C ALA A 20 12.19 5.59 -5.16
N ALA A 21 12.60 4.51 -5.83
CA ALA A 21 12.38 4.33 -7.27
C ALA A 21 10.89 4.26 -7.62
N CYS A 22 10.08 3.58 -6.80
CA CYS A 22 8.62 3.58 -6.97
C CYS A 22 8.02 4.98 -6.83
N ALA A 23 8.46 5.77 -5.83
CA ALA A 23 8.00 7.14 -5.65
C ALA A 23 8.35 8.04 -6.86
N GLU A 24 9.55 7.87 -7.42
CA GLU A 24 9.99 8.60 -8.61
C GLU A 24 9.12 8.26 -9.83
N MET A 25 8.80 6.98 -10.05
CA MET A 25 7.90 6.55 -11.13
C MET A 25 6.46 7.03 -10.96
N LEU A 26 5.99 7.16 -9.71
CA LEU A 26 4.67 7.71 -9.40
C LEU A 26 4.63 9.26 -9.53
N GLY A 27 5.79 9.92 -9.68
CA GLY A 27 5.90 11.38 -9.57
C GLY A 27 5.56 11.88 -8.16
N TRP A 28 5.77 11.06 -7.13
CA TRP A 28 5.44 11.36 -5.74
C TRP A 28 6.69 11.67 -4.92
N SER A 29 6.52 12.46 -3.86
CA SER A 29 7.58 12.58 -2.86
C SER A 29 7.75 11.25 -2.12
N ARG A 30 9.00 10.91 -1.78
CA ARG A 30 9.31 9.71 -0.97
C ARG A 30 8.52 9.70 0.35
N GLN A 31 8.29 10.88 0.94
CA GLN A 31 7.50 11.01 2.17
C GLN A 31 6.02 10.65 1.96
N ARG A 32 5.42 10.99 0.81
CA ARG A 32 4.04 10.62 0.47
C ARG A 32 3.90 9.11 0.39
N LEU A 33 4.76 8.45 -0.39
CA LEU A 33 4.75 6.99 -0.50
C LEU A 33 5.01 6.32 0.86
N ASN A 34 5.97 6.82 1.63
CA ASN A 34 6.29 6.30 2.96
C ASN A 34 5.11 6.41 3.95
N LYS A 35 4.25 7.44 3.84
CA LYS A 35 3.02 7.51 4.65
C LYS A 35 2.04 6.40 4.27
N ILE A 36 1.94 6.07 2.98
CA ILE A 36 1.09 5.00 2.46
C ILE A 36 1.64 3.62 2.86
N THR A 37 2.92 3.33 2.62
CA THR A 37 3.53 2.03 2.94
C THR A 37 3.60 1.74 4.43
N ASN A 38 3.69 2.77 5.28
CA ASN A 38 3.56 2.62 6.73
C ASN A 38 2.10 2.52 7.22
N GLY A 39 1.11 2.60 6.33
CA GLY A 39 -0.31 2.62 6.69
C GLY A 39 -0.74 3.86 7.49
N LYS A 40 0.06 4.92 7.51
CA LYS A 40 -0.29 6.22 8.14
C LYS A 40 -1.28 7.01 7.29
N LYS A 41 -1.31 6.73 5.99
CA LYS A 41 -2.27 7.27 5.02
C LYS A 41 -2.91 6.12 4.28
N ILE A 42 -4.24 6.14 4.20
CA ILE A 42 -4.99 5.32 3.27
C ILE A 42 -5.05 6.08 1.94
N PRO A 43 -4.61 5.50 0.81
CA PRO A 43 -4.67 6.17 -0.48
C PRO A 43 -6.14 6.38 -0.90
N ASP A 44 -6.40 7.50 -1.57
CA ASP A 44 -7.68 7.71 -2.26
C ASP A 44 -7.77 6.89 -3.56
N VAL A 45 -8.91 6.95 -4.25
CA VAL A 45 -9.16 6.17 -5.47
C VAL A 45 -8.17 6.52 -6.59
N SER A 46 -7.78 7.80 -6.71
CA SER A 46 -6.83 8.26 -7.73
C SER A 46 -5.41 7.79 -7.42
N GLU A 47 -5.02 7.85 -6.15
CA GLU A 47 -3.75 7.30 -5.66
C GLU A 47 -3.67 5.79 -5.85
N LEU A 48 -4.76 5.08 -5.56
CA LEU A 48 -4.85 3.64 -5.72
C LEU A 48 -4.74 3.23 -7.20
N ASN A 49 -5.38 3.99 -8.10
CA ASN A 49 -5.27 3.80 -9.54
C ASN A 49 -3.87 4.12 -10.08
N SER A 50 -3.19 5.11 -9.48
CA SER A 50 -1.80 5.43 -9.85
C SER A 50 -0.86 4.29 -9.44
N LEU A 51 -1.06 3.76 -8.23
CA LEU A 51 -0.32 2.59 -7.74
C LEU A 51 -0.59 1.35 -8.58
N SER A 52 -1.84 1.08 -8.98
CA SER A 52 -2.16 -0.08 -9.82
C SER A 52 -1.43 -0.04 -11.16
N ASN A 53 -1.40 1.13 -11.80
CA ASN A 53 -0.73 1.30 -13.08
C ASN A 53 0.79 1.14 -12.95
N VAL A 54 1.40 1.76 -11.94
CA VAL A 54 2.85 1.69 -11.74
C VAL A 54 3.30 0.31 -11.25
N LEU A 55 2.54 -0.33 -10.36
CA LEU A 55 2.86 -1.66 -9.83
C LEU A 55 2.41 -2.79 -10.75
N ASP A 56 1.67 -2.51 -11.81
CA ASP A 56 1.06 -3.52 -12.69
C ASP A 56 0.27 -4.56 -11.90
N THR A 57 -0.59 -4.06 -11.01
CA THR A 57 -1.41 -4.85 -10.10
C THR A 57 -2.82 -4.31 -10.12
N SER A 58 -3.84 -5.17 -10.00
CA SER A 58 -5.23 -4.70 -10.01
C SER A 58 -5.53 -3.75 -8.85
N VAL A 59 -6.37 -2.73 -9.11
CA VAL A 59 -6.88 -1.82 -8.08
C VAL A 59 -7.55 -2.58 -6.93
N GLY A 60 -8.29 -3.65 -7.24
CA GLY A 60 -8.97 -4.48 -6.24
C GLY A 60 -7.99 -5.18 -5.30
N SER A 61 -6.92 -5.77 -5.84
CA SER A 61 -5.86 -6.41 -5.05
C SER A 61 -5.20 -5.41 -4.10
N LEU A 62 -4.92 -4.19 -4.58
CA LEU A 62 -4.36 -3.13 -3.74
C LEU A 62 -5.36 -2.65 -2.67
N ALA A 63 -6.64 -2.50 -3.01
CA ALA A 63 -7.68 -2.07 -2.07
C ALA A 63 -7.79 -3.03 -0.87
N ILE A 64 -7.75 -4.34 -1.13
CA ILE A 64 -7.84 -5.38 -0.09
C ILE A 64 -6.77 -5.19 1.00
N ILE A 65 -5.54 -4.86 0.61
CA ILE A 65 -4.42 -4.63 1.54
C ILE A 65 -4.75 -3.53 2.57
N PHE A 66 -5.43 -2.47 2.14
CA PHE A 66 -5.81 -1.35 3.01
C PHE A 66 -7.14 -1.56 3.75
N LEU A 67 -8.05 -2.35 3.18
CA LEU A 67 -9.40 -2.59 3.73
C LEU A 67 -9.43 -3.72 4.76
N GLN A 68 -8.61 -4.77 4.62
CA GLN A 68 -8.55 -5.89 5.58
C GLN A 68 -8.21 -5.45 7.01
N LYS A 69 -7.48 -4.34 7.17
CA LYS A 69 -7.14 -3.79 8.49
C LYS A 69 -8.30 -3.11 9.22
N LYS A 70 -9.48 -2.98 8.60
CA LYS A 70 -10.61 -2.20 9.13
C LYS A 70 -11.88 -2.98 9.43
N SER A 71 -11.91 -4.30 9.30
CA SER A 71 -13.05 -5.07 9.83
C SER A 71 -12.85 -5.30 11.34
N PRO A 72 -13.60 -4.63 12.24
CA PRO A 72 -13.64 -5.00 13.66
C PRO A 72 -14.30 -6.38 13.90
N ASN A 73 -14.87 -7.01 12.87
CA ASN A 73 -15.72 -8.20 13.03
C ASN A 73 -14.99 -9.55 13.01
N GLU A 74 -13.69 -9.61 12.70
CA GLU A 74 -12.93 -10.87 12.71
C GLU A 74 -12.04 -11.05 13.96
N GLN A 75 -12.02 -10.07 14.88
CA GLN A 75 -11.29 -10.21 16.15
C GLN A 75 -12.05 -10.99 17.24
N ARG A 76 -13.32 -11.35 17.00
CA ARG A 76 -14.01 -12.33 17.85
C ARG A 76 -13.71 -13.74 17.35
N LYS A 77 -12.54 -14.27 17.75
CA LYS A 77 -12.47 -15.72 18.01
C LYS A 77 -13.52 -16.01 19.07
N ILE A 78 -14.56 -16.72 18.67
CA ILE A 78 -15.50 -17.36 19.59
C ILE A 78 -14.65 -18.44 20.29
N VAL A 79 -14.27 -18.18 21.54
CA VAL A 79 -13.83 -19.17 22.51
C VAL A 79 -15.00 -19.47 23.44
#